data_AF-A0A523DM28-F1
#
_entry.id   AF-A0A523DM28-F1
#
_cell.length_a   1.000
_cell.length_b   1.000
_cell.length_c   1.000
_cell.angle_alpha   90.00
_cell.angle_beta   90.00
_cell.angle_gamma   90.00
#
_symmetry.space_group_name_H-M   'P 1'
#
loop_
_entity.id
_entity.type
_entity.pdbx_description
1 polymer ?
#
loop_
_entity_poly.entity_id
_entity_poly.type
_entity_poly.pdbx_seq_one_letter_code
_entity_poly.pdbx_strand_id
1 'polypeptide(L)'
;MRRLVLLMLGILVALAMAVGVSLLVRMPGTGSGSGELEEQMAAMEEPTEAFANALHDCSQAILLGDSKGTRACFAGTVTGTPFPVVAMPPRQEPFGLLLHGWDLATTPAPIPGDDFVASLEELLDHFSDLEDMRLKVKTSEATEDHQRVTARMAFWIIGRDSGGRREWLRGWAEISGTKGPDETWPLDRFTITEMDSMVASRDIFIDVAREAGLAAEDPPVLEHPTVGLAAYGAATGDVNNDGLMDLFSTGSDGNSLYLNNGDGTFRDVAAEVFVHVLPRPAAAGLFLDYDNDGDLDLFMSSFGPQYLFENRLVPDGVLSFRDVSQRAGVDRPAVGFSAVAADINGDGLPDIYVASYNDYGRILPDRWDAGRNGTPNLLFVNQGDGTFKEQAAEWGVADGRWSYAAAFADIDEDGDQDLYVANDFGGGNALFMNEGGRFVDRASDRGVYDGGYSMGVSFGDYDRDGDLDLHVTKMSSTAGRRILSRLGTGELPSRDRLKELAGGNALYLNLGDGVFRDVSGEAGPFAAGWAWGGGFIDINNDGFVDLHTPNGFLSGASMKDT
;
A
#
# COMPACT_ATOMS: atom_id res chain seq x y z
N MET A 1 -4.50 16.81 -18.38
CA MET A 1 -5.78 16.61 -17.65
C MET A 1 -6.56 15.39 -18.15
N ARG A 2 -7.30 15.41 -19.28
CA ARG A 2 -8.16 14.26 -19.68
C ARG A 2 -7.47 12.92 -20.00
N ARG A 3 -6.18 12.89 -20.37
CA ARG A 3 -5.44 11.64 -20.67
C ARG A 3 -4.71 11.01 -19.48
N LEU A 4 -4.47 11.77 -18.41
CA LEU A 4 -3.74 11.30 -17.23
C LEU A 4 -4.68 10.73 -16.17
N VAL A 5 -5.86 11.35 -16.04
CA VAL A 5 -7.02 10.77 -15.36
C VAL A 5 -7.30 9.37 -15.91
N LEU A 6 -7.22 9.14 -17.23
CA LEU A 6 -7.42 7.82 -17.85
C LEU A 6 -6.32 6.76 -17.54
N LEU A 7 -5.10 7.15 -17.15
CA LEU A 7 -4.00 6.20 -16.90
C LEU A 7 -4.00 5.72 -15.44
N MET A 8 -4.30 6.63 -14.49
CA MET A 8 -4.48 6.30 -13.07
C MET A 8 -5.90 5.82 -12.75
N LEU A 9 -6.94 6.34 -13.44
CA LEU A 9 -8.19 5.57 -13.57
C LEU A 9 -7.85 4.23 -14.20
N GLY A 10 -6.96 4.11 -15.18
CA GLY A 10 -6.62 2.80 -15.79
C GLY A 10 -6.29 1.68 -14.80
N ILE A 11 -5.80 1.97 -13.60
CA ILE A 11 -5.49 0.99 -12.54
C ILE A 11 -6.69 0.81 -11.57
N LEU A 12 -7.40 1.89 -11.22
CA LEU A 12 -8.68 1.84 -10.47
C LEU A 12 -9.83 1.22 -11.30
N VAL A 13 -9.76 1.42 -12.60
CA VAL A 13 -10.55 0.89 -13.70
C VAL A 13 -9.94 -0.44 -14.15
N ALA A 14 -8.70 -0.82 -13.85
CA ALA A 14 -8.30 -2.24 -13.95
C ALA A 14 -8.93 -3.06 -12.82
N LEU A 15 -9.06 -2.48 -11.61
CA LEU A 15 -9.78 -3.12 -10.50
C LEU A 15 -11.31 -3.10 -10.68
N ALA A 16 -11.88 -2.01 -11.24
CA ALA A 16 -13.31 -1.93 -11.57
C ALA A 16 -13.65 -2.62 -12.90
N MET A 17 -12.74 -2.63 -13.88
CA MET A 17 -12.88 -3.38 -15.15
C MET A 17 -12.38 -4.82 -15.07
N ALA A 18 -11.79 -5.31 -13.98
CA ALA A 18 -11.77 -6.75 -13.77
C ALA A 18 -13.19 -7.34 -13.77
N VAL A 19 -14.21 -6.50 -13.50
CA VAL A 19 -15.64 -6.81 -13.66
C VAL A 19 -16.19 -6.41 -15.04
N GLY A 20 -15.61 -5.44 -15.76
CA GLY A 20 -16.12 -4.91 -17.05
C GLY A 20 -15.35 -5.26 -18.33
N VAL A 21 -14.06 -5.61 -18.27
CA VAL A 21 -13.18 -5.89 -19.44
C VAL A 21 -13.30 -7.32 -19.98
N SER A 22 -14.14 -8.17 -19.36
CA SER A 22 -14.60 -9.41 -20.01
C SER A 22 -15.36 -9.18 -21.33
N LEU A 23 -15.62 -7.93 -21.74
CA LEU A 23 -16.27 -7.60 -23.00
C LEU A 23 -15.37 -6.98 -24.09
N LEU A 24 -14.09 -6.68 -23.81
CA LEU A 24 -13.25 -5.93 -24.76
C LEU A 24 -12.03 -6.68 -25.33
N VAL A 25 -11.80 -7.94 -24.93
CA VAL A 25 -10.94 -8.84 -25.71
C VAL A 25 -11.77 -9.37 -26.88
N ARG A 26 -11.60 -8.76 -28.06
CA ARG A 26 -12.25 -9.11 -29.34
C ARG A 26 -12.59 -10.61 -29.47
N MET A 27 -13.84 -10.97 -29.17
CA MET A 27 -14.49 -12.13 -29.78
C MET A 27 -15.21 -11.65 -31.05
N PRO A 28 -14.97 -12.25 -32.23
CA PRO A 28 -15.76 -11.96 -33.40
C PRO A 28 -17.15 -12.58 -33.21
N GLY A 29 -18.09 -11.76 -32.74
CA GLY A 29 -19.53 -12.00 -32.89
C GLY A 29 -20.28 -12.43 -31.64
N THR A 30 -20.72 -11.47 -30.82
CA THR A 30 -22.04 -11.43 -30.19
C THR A 30 -22.39 -9.97 -29.88
N GLY A 31 -23.48 -9.48 -30.47
CA GLY A 31 -23.93 -8.09 -30.35
C GLY A 31 -25.05 -7.91 -29.33
N SER A 32 -25.22 -6.66 -28.90
CA SER A 32 -26.39 -6.01 -28.28
C SER A 32 -26.68 -6.13 -26.77
N GLY A 33 -26.08 -7.04 -26.01
CA GLY A 33 -26.41 -7.18 -24.57
C GLY A 33 -25.59 -6.34 -23.57
N SER A 34 -24.35 -5.96 -23.92
CA SER A 34 -23.40 -5.34 -22.98
C SER A 34 -23.58 -3.84 -22.80
N GLY A 35 -23.88 -3.12 -23.89
CA GLY A 35 -24.06 -1.66 -23.83
C GLY A 35 -25.30 -1.24 -23.04
N GLU A 36 -26.33 -2.08 -23.01
CA GLU A 36 -27.57 -1.82 -22.26
C GLU A 36 -27.37 -1.99 -20.75
N LEU A 37 -26.51 -2.93 -20.34
CA LEU A 37 -26.10 -3.11 -18.94
C LEU A 37 -25.17 -1.97 -18.48
N GLU A 38 -24.23 -1.55 -19.32
CA GLU A 38 -23.35 -0.40 -19.05
C GLU A 38 -24.14 0.92 -18.89
N GLU A 39 -25.10 1.18 -19.77
CA GLU A 39 -25.96 2.37 -19.67
C GLU A 39 -26.86 2.31 -18.42
N GLN A 40 -27.40 1.14 -18.08
CA GLN A 40 -28.21 0.97 -16.86
C GLN A 40 -27.35 1.13 -15.58
N MET A 41 -26.13 0.59 -15.56
CA MET A 41 -25.21 0.75 -14.44
C MET A 41 -24.78 2.22 -14.28
N ALA A 42 -24.39 2.88 -15.36
CA ALA A 42 -24.01 4.29 -15.33
C ALA A 42 -25.15 5.20 -14.84
N ALA A 43 -26.38 4.94 -15.31
CA ALA A 43 -27.56 5.70 -14.88
C ALA A 43 -27.88 5.49 -13.39
N MET A 44 -27.69 4.28 -12.85
CA MET A 44 -27.86 3.99 -11.42
C MET A 44 -26.72 4.54 -10.55
N GLU A 45 -25.49 4.63 -11.09
CA GLU A 45 -24.32 5.11 -10.36
C GLU A 45 -24.31 6.63 -10.21
N GLU A 46 -24.72 7.38 -11.24
CA GLU A 46 -24.68 8.84 -11.28
C GLU A 46 -25.25 9.53 -10.02
N PRO A 47 -26.48 9.22 -9.53
CA PRO A 47 -26.99 9.87 -8.31
C PRO A 47 -26.22 9.47 -7.05
N THR A 48 -25.76 8.22 -6.95
CA THR A 48 -25.03 7.76 -5.76
C THR A 48 -23.59 8.28 -5.72
N GLU A 49 -22.98 8.50 -6.88
CA GLU A 49 -21.66 9.11 -7.03
C GLU A 49 -21.73 10.62 -6.75
N ALA A 50 -22.70 11.32 -7.33
CA ALA A 50 -22.94 12.74 -7.04
C ALA A 50 -23.21 12.97 -5.54
N PHE A 51 -23.97 12.09 -4.90
CA PHE A 51 -24.19 12.12 -3.45
C PHE A 51 -22.91 11.91 -2.64
N ALA A 52 -22.05 10.96 -3.05
CA ALA A 52 -20.76 10.73 -2.40
C ALA A 52 -19.81 11.93 -2.56
N ASN A 53 -19.80 12.58 -3.73
CA ASN A 53 -19.01 13.79 -3.97
C ASN A 53 -19.52 14.97 -3.13
N ALA A 54 -20.83 15.10 -2.95
CA ALA A 54 -21.37 16.13 -2.05
C ALA A 54 -20.94 15.92 -0.60
N LEU A 55 -20.94 14.67 -0.11
CA LEU A 55 -20.44 14.35 1.24
C LEU A 55 -18.95 14.63 1.40
N HIS A 56 -18.18 14.48 0.34
CA HIS A 56 -16.78 14.88 0.32
C HIS A 56 -16.62 16.39 0.49
N ASP A 57 -17.36 17.19 -0.29
CA ASP A 57 -17.34 18.65 -0.15
C ASP A 57 -17.77 19.09 1.26
N CYS A 58 -18.73 18.39 1.85
CA CYS A 58 -19.13 18.58 3.25
C CYS A 58 -18.02 18.28 4.24
N SER A 59 -17.26 17.20 4.02
CA SER A 59 -16.11 16.85 4.85
C SER A 59 -15.08 17.98 4.86
N GLN A 60 -14.80 18.56 3.69
CA GLN A 60 -13.87 19.69 3.54
C GLN A 60 -14.38 20.97 4.17
N ALA A 61 -15.68 21.30 4.01
CA ALA A 61 -16.27 22.47 4.65
C ALA A 61 -16.18 22.38 6.18
N ILE A 62 -16.43 21.20 6.75
CA ILE A 62 -16.30 20.95 8.18
C ILE A 62 -14.85 21.09 8.63
N LEU A 63 -13.91 20.44 7.94
CA LEU A 63 -12.48 20.50 8.25
C LEU A 63 -11.93 21.93 8.26
N LEU A 64 -12.35 22.74 7.29
CA LEU A 64 -11.89 24.13 7.13
C LEU A 64 -12.62 25.12 8.05
N GLY A 65 -13.58 24.66 8.86
CA GLY A 65 -14.42 25.53 9.68
C GLY A 65 -15.31 26.49 8.87
N ASP A 66 -15.63 26.15 7.62
CA ASP A 66 -16.56 26.93 6.79
C ASP A 66 -17.99 26.71 7.26
N SER A 67 -18.44 27.51 8.23
CA SER A 67 -19.79 27.39 8.79
C SER A 67 -20.89 27.51 7.74
N LYS A 68 -20.67 28.28 6.65
CA LYS A 68 -21.66 28.43 5.58
C LYS A 68 -21.72 27.17 4.72
N GLY A 69 -20.55 26.63 4.34
CA GLY A 69 -20.43 25.37 3.63
C GLY A 69 -21.02 24.21 4.42
N THR A 70 -20.69 24.08 5.72
CA THR A 70 -21.23 23.04 6.60
C THR A 70 -22.74 23.13 6.71
N ARG A 71 -23.34 24.33 6.88
CA ARG A 71 -24.81 24.46 6.92
C ARG A 71 -25.48 24.07 5.61
N ALA A 72 -24.85 24.34 4.46
CA ALA A 72 -25.40 23.98 3.15
C ALA A 72 -25.48 22.46 2.93
N CYS A 73 -24.74 21.67 3.71
CA CYS A 73 -24.77 20.21 3.67
C CYS A 73 -26.03 19.59 4.25
N PHE A 74 -26.80 20.34 5.04
CA PHE A 74 -27.95 19.82 5.76
C PHE A 74 -29.23 20.51 5.28
N ALA A 75 -30.31 19.74 5.18
CA ALA A 75 -31.62 20.30 4.88
C ALA A 75 -32.12 21.15 6.06
N GLY A 76 -33.09 22.04 5.81
CA GLY A 76 -33.69 22.88 6.86
C GLY A 76 -34.34 22.09 8.01
N THR A 77 -34.59 20.79 7.82
CA THR A 77 -34.94 19.85 8.88
C THR A 77 -34.25 18.52 8.60
N VAL A 78 -33.54 17.99 9.60
CA VAL A 78 -32.84 16.71 9.54
C VAL A 78 -33.56 15.73 10.46
N THR A 79 -33.99 14.59 9.95
CA THR A 79 -34.48 13.49 10.79
C THR A 79 -33.28 12.70 11.30
N GLY A 80 -32.98 12.76 12.58
CA GLY A 80 -31.72 12.21 13.06
C GLY A 80 -31.57 12.23 14.56
N THR A 81 -30.34 11.96 14.99
CA THR A 81 -29.89 12.08 16.38
C THR A 81 -28.85 13.21 16.44
N PRO A 82 -28.91 14.11 17.43
CA PRO A 82 -27.84 15.09 17.61
C PRO A 82 -26.53 14.37 17.92
N PHE A 83 -25.40 15.01 17.62
CA PHE A 83 -24.09 14.46 17.99
C PHE A 83 -23.96 14.39 19.52
N PRO A 84 -23.37 13.32 20.06
CA PRO A 84 -23.19 13.16 21.50
C PRO A 84 -22.07 14.08 22.01
N VAL A 85 -22.21 14.58 23.22
CA VAL A 85 -21.19 15.41 23.89
C VAL A 85 -20.62 14.75 25.15
N VAL A 86 -21.12 13.57 25.51
CA VAL A 86 -20.69 12.81 26.69
C VAL A 86 -20.00 11.53 26.27
N ALA A 87 -18.68 11.50 26.46
CA ALA A 87 -17.87 10.31 26.34
C ALA A 87 -18.15 9.33 27.49
N MET A 88 -18.20 8.03 27.18
CA MET A 88 -18.23 6.98 28.18
C MET A 88 -16.84 6.82 28.85
N PRO A 89 -16.74 6.20 30.04
CA PRO A 89 -15.44 5.95 30.66
C PRO A 89 -14.50 5.15 29.74
N PRO A 90 -13.24 5.58 29.56
CA PRO A 90 -12.30 4.92 28.67
C PRO A 90 -11.77 3.59 29.25
N ARG A 91 -11.47 2.65 28.35
CA ARG A 91 -10.68 1.46 28.59
C ARG A 91 -9.26 1.70 28.10
N GLN A 92 -8.27 1.30 28.90
CA GLN A 92 -6.87 1.37 28.49
C GLN A 92 -6.51 0.17 27.60
N GLU A 93 -5.83 0.46 26.50
CA GLU A 93 -5.25 -0.50 25.57
C GLU A 93 -3.71 -0.44 25.63
N PRO A 94 -3.01 -1.41 25.01
CA PRO A 94 -1.58 -1.31 24.72
C PRO A 94 -1.21 0.00 23.98
N PHE A 95 0.09 0.29 23.89
CA PHE A 95 0.64 1.50 23.24
C PHE A 95 0.19 2.84 23.85
N GLY A 96 -0.40 2.84 25.05
CA GLY A 96 -0.91 4.05 25.68
C GLY A 96 -2.15 4.59 24.96
N LEU A 97 -2.92 3.72 24.31
CA LEU A 97 -4.19 4.06 23.69
C LEU A 97 -5.33 3.96 24.73
N LEU A 98 -6.28 4.88 24.63
CA LEU A 98 -7.51 4.90 25.44
C LEU A 98 -8.70 4.78 24.47
N LEU A 99 -9.49 3.73 24.60
CA LEU A 99 -10.71 3.54 23.82
C LEU A 99 -11.94 3.90 24.65
N HIS A 100 -12.84 4.72 24.10
CA HIS A 100 -14.13 4.97 24.71
C HIS A 100 -15.26 5.06 23.69
N GLY A 101 -16.47 4.72 24.13
CA GLY A 101 -17.70 4.98 23.38
C GLY A 101 -18.27 6.37 23.67
N TRP A 102 -19.41 6.65 23.05
CA TRP A 102 -20.20 7.86 23.25
C TRP A 102 -21.65 7.52 23.60
N ASP A 103 -22.28 8.33 24.45
CA ASP A 103 -23.70 8.13 24.81
C ASP A 103 -24.62 8.58 23.68
N LEU A 104 -25.04 7.63 22.84
CA LEU A 104 -25.85 7.91 21.65
C LEU A 104 -27.34 7.99 21.98
N ALA A 105 -27.99 9.04 21.46
CA ALA A 105 -29.45 9.08 21.42
C ALA A 105 -29.99 7.91 20.57
N THR A 106 -31.01 7.21 21.06
CA THR A 106 -31.49 5.96 20.45
C THR A 106 -32.69 6.14 19.53
N THR A 107 -33.32 7.31 19.53
CA THR A 107 -34.56 7.58 18.76
C THR A 107 -34.37 8.77 17.83
N PRO A 108 -34.37 8.55 16.49
CA PRO A 108 -34.31 9.64 15.52
C PRO A 108 -35.56 10.53 15.61
N ALA A 109 -35.36 11.84 15.56
CA ALA A 109 -36.44 12.84 15.56
C ALA A 109 -36.18 13.91 14.51
N PRO A 110 -37.21 14.65 14.04
CA PRO A 110 -37.01 15.85 13.24
C PRO A 110 -36.34 16.94 14.07
N ILE A 111 -35.17 17.42 13.62
CA ILE A 111 -34.36 18.47 14.25
C ILE A 111 -34.22 19.61 13.22
N PRO A 112 -34.43 20.88 13.60
CA PRO A 112 -34.09 22.00 12.71
C PRO A 112 -32.64 21.90 12.24
N GLY A 113 -32.39 22.14 10.94
CA GLY A 113 -31.05 21.94 10.36
C GLY A 113 -29.95 22.71 11.09
N ASP A 114 -30.24 23.95 11.50
CA ASP A 114 -29.31 24.77 12.29
C ASP A 114 -29.00 24.18 13.67
N ASP A 115 -29.98 23.56 14.33
CA ASP A 115 -29.79 22.90 15.64
C ASP A 115 -28.98 21.60 15.48
N PHE A 116 -29.20 20.87 14.38
CA PHE A 116 -28.40 19.70 14.05
C PHE A 116 -26.93 20.08 13.82
N VAL A 117 -26.69 21.12 13.02
CA VAL A 117 -25.33 21.65 12.78
C VAL A 117 -24.71 22.17 14.09
N ALA A 118 -25.47 22.85 14.94
CA ALA A 118 -24.98 23.29 16.24
C ALA A 118 -24.50 22.12 17.12
N SER A 119 -25.18 20.96 17.09
CA SER A 119 -24.71 19.77 17.81
C SER A 119 -23.40 19.20 17.24
N LEU A 120 -23.19 19.30 15.93
CA LEU A 120 -21.92 18.94 15.29
C LEU A 120 -20.82 19.93 15.70
N GLU A 121 -21.10 21.23 15.63
CA GLU A 121 -20.17 22.29 16.06
C GLU A 121 -19.77 22.09 17.54
N GLU A 122 -20.71 21.75 18.42
CA GLU A 122 -20.43 21.45 19.84
C GLU A 122 -19.54 20.21 20.03
N LEU A 123 -19.73 19.16 19.22
CA LEU A 123 -18.79 18.03 19.21
C LEU A 123 -17.40 18.46 18.72
N LEU A 124 -17.32 19.31 17.69
CA LEU A 124 -16.05 19.75 17.13
C LEU A 124 -15.27 20.66 18.09
N ASP A 125 -15.96 21.42 18.96
CA ASP A 125 -15.35 22.22 20.03
C ASP A 125 -14.55 21.38 21.05
N HIS A 126 -14.76 20.06 21.10
CA HIS A 126 -13.92 19.12 21.87
C HIS A 126 -12.47 19.07 21.35
N PHE A 127 -12.28 19.34 20.05
CA PHE A 127 -10.99 19.34 19.40
C PHE A 127 -10.38 20.75 19.41
N SER A 128 -9.18 20.86 19.96
CA SER A 128 -8.38 22.09 19.91
C SER A 128 -7.77 22.34 18.53
N ASP A 129 -7.58 21.28 17.75
CA ASP A 129 -7.10 21.31 16.37
C ASP A 129 -7.70 20.13 15.59
N LEU A 130 -8.18 20.38 14.38
CA LEU A 130 -8.73 19.35 13.49
C LEU A 130 -7.72 19.05 12.40
N GLU A 131 -7.21 17.81 12.41
CA GLU A 131 -6.25 17.33 11.43
C GLU A 131 -6.95 16.75 10.19
N ASP A 132 -8.11 16.10 10.37
CA ASP A 132 -8.85 15.45 9.30
C ASP A 132 -10.34 15.28 9.62
N MET A 133 -11.17 15.30 8.58
CA MET A 133 -12.61 14.99 8.63
C MET A 133 -13.00 14.27 7.36
N ARG A 134 -13.66 13.11 7.52
CA ARG A 134 -14.03 12.24 6.39
C ARG A 134 -15.46 11.73 6.55
N LEU A 135 -16.27 11.90 5.51
CA LEU A 135 -17.59 11.30 5.35
C LEU A 135 -17.56 10.34 4.15
N LYS A 136 -17.56 9.02 4.39
CA LYS A 136 -17.39 8.02 3.32
C LYS A 136 -18.59 7.08 3.21
N VAL A 137 -19.26 7.12 2.06
CA VAL A 137 -20.34 6.18 1.71
C VAL A 137 -19.78 4.76 1.59
N LYS A 138 -20.37 3.83 2.34
CA LYS A 138 -19.99 2.41 2.31
C LYS A 138 -21.01 1.58 1.54
N THR A 139 -22.29 1.89 1.69
CA THR A 139 -23.38 1.34 0.85
C THR A 139 -24.39 2.44 0.56
N SER A 140 -24.97 2.44 -0.63
CA SER A 140 -25.98 3.41 -1.06
C SER A 140 -26.99 2.80 -2.01
N GLU A 141 -28.20 3.34 -1.97
CA GLU A 141 -29.32 3.03 -2.86
C GLU A 141 -29.99 4.33 -3.27
N ALA A 142 -30.29 4.48 -4.56
CA ALA A 142 -31.04 5.61 -5.10
C ALA A 142 -32.47 5.17 -5.43
N THR A 143 -33.43 6.09 -5.30
CA THR A 143 -34.80 5.87 -5.80
C THR A 143 -34.82 5.82 -7.33
N GLU A 144 -35.84 5.16 -7.91
CA GLU A 144 -35.96 5.03 -9.38
C GLU A 144 -36.05 6.37 -10.13
N ASP A 145 -36.54 7.42 -9.47
CA ASP A 145 -36.59 8.79 -10.03
C ASP A 145 -35.29 9.58 -9.86
N HIS A 146 -34.28 8.95 -9.25
CA HIS A 146 -32.96 9.49 -8.94
C HIS A 146 -33.00 10.77 -8.08
N GLN A 147 -34.12 11.04 -7.41
CA GLN A 147 -34.27 12.23 -6.58
C GLN A 147 -33.77 12.04 -5.15
N ARG A 148 -33.65 10.80 -4.68
CA ARG A 148 -33.27 10.50 -3.29
C ARG A 148 -32.23 9.41 -3.23
N VAL A 149 -31.25 9.59 -2.35
CA VAL A 149 -30.25 8.57 -2.02
C VAL A 149 -30.32 8.27 -0.53
N THR A 150 -30.36 6.98 -0.19
CA THR A 150 -30.17 6.47 1.17
C THR A 150 -28.83 5.74 1.24
N ALA A 151 -28.06 5.96 2.29
CA ALA A 151 -26.73 5.38 2.42
C ALA A 151 -26.36 5.05 3.87
N ARG A 152 -25.53 4.02 4.01
CA ARG A 152 -24.74 3.79 5.22
C ARG A 152 -23.36 4.41 5.01
N MET A 153 -22.98 5.28 5.92
CA MET A 153 -21.77 6.08 5.86
C MET A 153 -20.90 5.76 7.08
N ALA A 154 -19.58 5.66 6.86
CA ALA A 154 -18.60 5.74 7.92
C ALA A 154 -18.05 7.16 7.97
N PHE A 155 -17.83 7.70 9.17
CA PHE A 155 -17.21 9.00 9.37
C PHE A 155 -16.02 8.93 10.32
N TRP A 156 -15.07 9.85 10.14
CA TRP A 156 -13.89 10.00 10.98
C TRP A 156 -13.63 11.48 11.24
N ILE A 157 -13.29 11.80 12.49
CA ILE A 157 -12.76 13.09 12.92
C ILE A 157 -11.42 12.78 13.59
N ILE A 158 -10.34 13.35 13.06
CA ILE A 158 -8.99 13.20 13.62
C ILE A 158 -8.53 14.58 14.02
N GLY A 159 -8.05 14.70 15.25
CA GLY A 159 -7.59 15.97 15.76
C GLY A 159 -6.92 15.83 17.12
N ARG A 160 -6.66 16.97 17.76
CA ARG A 160 -6.18 17.01 19.14
C ARG A 160 -7.30 17.40 20.07
N ASP A 161 -7.53 16.64 21.13
CA ASP A 161 -8.50 17.00 22.17
C ASP A 161 -8.10 18.29 22.90
N SER A 162 -8.97 18.79 23.78
CA SER A 162 -8.67 19.97 24.61
C SER A 162 -7.43 19.84 25.52
N GLY A 163 -6.93 18.62 25.75
CA GLY A 163 -5.69 18.32 26.46
C GLY A 163 -4.46 18.20 25.56
N GLY A 164 -4.60 18.41 24.24
CA GLY A 164 -3.54 18.28 23.24
C GLY A 164 -3.23 16.84 22.82
N ARG A 165 -4.00 15.85 23.29
CA ARG A 165 -3.82 14.44 22.94
C ARG A 165 -4.46 14.16 21.60
N ARG A 166 -3.78 13.41 20.75
CA ARG A 166 -4.34 13.01 19.46
C ARG A 166 -5.48 12.02 19.64
N GLU A 167 -6.62 12.31 19.02
CA GLU A 167 -7.84 11.51 19.07
C GLU A 167 -8.31 11.16 17.66
N TRP A 168 -8.66 9.90 17.47
CA TRP A 168 -9.32 9.35 16.29
C TRP A 168 -10.73 8.95 16.69
N LEU A 169 -11.67 9.84 16.41
CA LEU A 169 -13.09 9.58 16.56
C LEU A 169 -13.60 8.99 15.26
N ARG A 170 -14.33 7.89 15.36
CA ARG A 170 -14.94 7.22 14.22
C ARG A 170 -16.36 6.80 14.53
N GLY A 171 -17.18 6.70 13.49
CA GLY A 171 -18.54 6.22 13.65
C GLY A 171 -19.21 5.80 12.37
N TRP A 172 -20.42 5.31 12.53
CA TRP A 172 -21.31 4.91 11.45
C TRP A 172 -22.60 5.70 11.55
N ALA A 173 -23.14 6.08 10.40
CA ALA A 173 -24.42 6.73 10.31
C ALA A 173 -25.26 6.20 9.14
N GLU A 174 -26.57 6.14 9.36
CA GLU A 174 -27.56 5.99 8.30
C GLU A 174 -27.99 7.39 7.86
N ILE A 175 -27.80 7.69 6.58
CA ILE A 175 -28.01 9.03 6.01
C ILE A 175 -28.94 8.97 4.80
N SER A 176 -29.57 10.09 4.50
CA SER A 176 -30.20 10.30 3.20
C SER A 176 -30.18 11.76 2.79
N GLY A 177 -30.17 11.99 1.49
CA GLY A 177 -30.34 13.31 0.90
C GLY A 177 -31.29 13.26 -0.28
N THR A 178 -31.93 14.41 -0.53
CA THR A 178 -32.81 14.62 -1.67
C THR A 178 -32.18 15.66 -2.58
N LYS A 179 -32.16 15.40 -3.89
CA LYS A 179 -31.56 16.28 -4.90
C LYS A 179 -32.23 17.66 -4.86
N GLY A 180 -31.44 18.69 -4.63
CA GLY A 180 -31.85 20.08 -4.65
C GLY A 180 -31.95 20.65 -6.08
N PRO A 181 -32.51 21.86 -6.23
CA PRO A 181 -32.73 22.50 -7.54
C PRO A 181 -31.42 22.82 -8.29
N ASP A 182 -30.30 22.99 -7.58
CA ASP A 182 -28.97 23.29 -8.14
C ASP A 182 -28.05 22.05 -8.14
N GLU A 183 -28.63 20.85 -8.20
CA GLU A 183 -27.94 19.55 -8.09
C GLU A 183 -27.17 19.34 -6.78
N THR A 184 -27.52 20.11 -5.74
CA THR A 184 -27.01 19.91 -4.38
C THR A 184 -27.66 18.70 -3.72
N TRP A 185 -27.02 18.15 -2.69
CA TRP A 185 -27.52 16.99 -1.96
C TRP A 185 -27.59 17.25 -0.44
N PRO A 186 -28.44 18.17 0.01
CA PRO A 186 -28.60 18.40 1.44
C PRO A 186 -29.12 17.15 2.14
N LEU A 187 -28.49 16.81 3.27
CA LEU A 187 -28.86 15.67 4.11
C LEU A 187 -30.15 15.98 4.86
N ASP A 188 -31.18 15.16 4.65
CA ASP A 188 -32.46 15.22 5.35
C ASP A 188 -32.61 14.11 6.41
N ARG A 189 -31.66 13.18 6.46
CA ARG A 189 -31.50 12.21 7.54
C ARG A 189 -30.04 12.05 7.91
N PHE A 190 -29.78 11.98 9.21
CA PHE A 190 -28.48 11.64 9.76
C PHE A 190 -28.66 10.97 11.12
N THR A 191 -28.56 9.65 11.18
CA THR A 191 -28.70 8.88 12.42
C THR A 191 -27.39 8.17 12.71
N ILE A 192 -26.70 8.58 13.77
CA ILE A 192 -25.49 7.90 14.24
C ILE A 192 -25.91 6.55 14.83
N THR A 193 -25.32 5.47 14.35
CA THR A 193 -25.60 4.09 14.80
C THR A 193 -24.52 3.55 15.71
N GLU A 194 -23.27 3.95 15.48
CA GLU A 194 -22.09 3.52 16.24
C GLU A 194 -21.10 4.68 16.29
N MET A 195 -20.41 4.86 17.42
CA MET A 195 -19.40 5.90 17.57
C MET A 195 -18.44 5.55 18.70
N ASP A 196 -17.14 5.57 18.41
CA ASP A 196 -16.07 5.34 19.36
C ASP A 196 -14.90 6.29 19.08
N SER A 197 -14.12 6.56 20.12
CA SER A 197 -12.90 7.34 20.04
C SER A 197 -11.74 6.53 20.56
N MET A 198 -10.62 6.64 19.84
CA MET A 198 -9.32 6.20 20.27
C MET A 198 -8.47 7.42 20.57
N VAL A 199 -7.96 7.55 21.80
CA VAL A 199 -7.14 8.69 22.22
C VAL A 199 -5.75 8.18 22.58
N ALA A 200 -4.71 8.73 21.95
CA ALA A 200 -3.34 8.43 22.35
C ALA A 200 -2.97 9.26 23.58
N SER A 201 -2.56 8.58 24.66
CA SER A 201 -2.10 9.26 25.89
C SER A 201 -0.81 10.07 25.71
N ARG A 202 -0.09 9.82 24.61
CA ARG A 202 1.10 10.51 24.13
C ARG A 202 1.18 10.35 22.61
N ASP A 203 1.90 11.21 21.92
CA ASP A 203 2.20 11.00 20.50
C ASP A 203 3.02 9.70 20.35
N ILE A 204 2.51 8.75 19.54
CA ILE A 204 3.14 7.43 19.34
C ILE A 204 4.24 7.52 18.28
N PHE A 205 3.97 8.28 17.22
CA PHE A 205 4.94 8.64 16.18
C PHE A 205 4.92 10.14 15.99
N ILE A 206 6.10 10.71 15.79
CA ILE A 206 6.29 12.12 15.46
C ILE A 206 7.11 12.13 14.17
N ASP A 207 6.63 12.85 13.17
CA ASP A 207 7.42 13.10 11.97
C ASP A 207 8.60 14.00 12.34
N VAL A 208 9.81 13.48 12.14
CA VAL A 208 11.07 14.18 12.39
C VAL A 208 11.91 14.29 11.12
N ALA A 209 11.34 14.01 9.94
CA ALA A 209 12.09 13.95 8.70
C ALA A 209 12.83 15.27 8.43
N ARG A 210 12.22 16.41 8.73
CA ARG A 210 12.83 17.73 8.50
C ARG A 210 13.97 18.01 9.48
N GLU A 211 13.76 17.74 10.77
CA GLU A 211 14.75 17.88 11.83
C GLU A 211 15.93 16.92 11.64
N ALA A 212 15.66 15.72 11.15
CA ALA A 212 16.66 14.71 10.84
C ALA A 212 17.44 15.01 9.55
N GLY A 213 17.03 15.99 8.74
CA GLY A 213 17.68 16.30 7.46
C GLY A 213 17.33 15.34 6.32
N LEU A 214 16.22 14.61 6.44
CA LEU A 214 15.71 13.64 5.45
C LEU A 214 14.51 14.15 4.65
N ALA A 215 13.89 15.26 5.05
CA ALA A 215 12.71 15.78 4.38
C ALA A 215 13.03 16.22 2.94
N ALA A 216 12.29 15.66 1.98
CA ALA A 216 12.27 16.08 0.59
C ALA A 216 10.85 16.54 0.21
N GLU A 217 10.77 17.52 -0.68
CA GLU A 217 9.51 18.00 -1.26
C GLU A 217 9.58 17.83 -2.77
N ASP A 218 8.85 16.84 -3.29
CA ASP A 218 8.70 16.66 -4.73
C ASP A 218 7.60 17.59 -5.28
N PRO A 219 7.72 18.05 -6.54
CA PRO A 219 6.65 18.78 -7.19
C PRO A 219 5.39 17.91 -7.27
N PRO A 220 4.19 18.53 -7.34
CA PRO A 220 2.95 17.77 -7.45
C PRO A 220 3.02 16.75 -8.59
N VAL A 221 2.53 15.53 -8.35
CA VAL A 221 2.58 14.39 -9.30
C VAL A 221 2.07 14.75 -10.69
N LEU A 222 1.10 15.67 -10.79
CA LEU A 222 0.51 16.13 -12.05
C LEU A 222 1.38 17.11 -12.85
N GLU A 223 2.41 17.68 -12.22
CA GLU A 223 3.36 18.63 -12.82
C GLU A 223 4.68 17.96 -13.22
N HIS A 224 4.88 16.68 -12.88
CA HIS A 224 6.06 15.93 -13.28
C HIS A 224 6.02 15.62 -14.79
N PRO A 225 6.97 16.13 -15.61
CA PRO A 225 6.93 16.01 -17.07
C PRO A 225 7.19 14.58 -17.56
N THR A 226 7.81 13.75 -16.73
CA THR A 226 8.01 12.31 -16.93
C THR A 226 7.13 11.57 -15.94
N VAL A 227 5.94 11.18 -16.38
CA VAL A 227 5.16 10.12 -15.73
C VAL A 227 5.81 8.79 -16.13
N GLY A 228 6.98 8.54 -15.58
CA GLY A 228 7.58 7.22 -15.45
C GLY A 228 7.40 6.80 -14.00
N LEU A 229 7.33 5.49 -13.74
CA LEU A 229 7.35 4.92 -12.40
C LEU A 229 8.45 5.62 -11.57
N ALA A 230 8.06 6.52 -10.66
CA ALA A 230 8.96 7.11 -9.69
C ALA A 230 9.08 6.07 -8.58
N ALA A 231 10.20 5.36 -8.57
CA ALA A 231 10.45 4.29 -7.63
C ALA A 231 11.37 4.83 -6.54
N TYR A 232 10.84 4.91 -5.32
CA TYR A 232 11.54 5.34 -4.12
C TYR A 232 11.82 4.11 -3.26
N GLY A 233 12.72 3.26 -3.71
CA GLY A 233 13.27 2.20 -2.87
C GLY A 233 14.08 2.81 -1.74
N ALA A 234 14.15 2.10 -0.61
CA ALA A 234 14.99 2.47 0.52
C ALA A 234 15.80 1.25 0.95
N ALA A 235 17.06 1.46 1.32
CA ALA A 235 17.96 0.46 1.86
C ALA A 235 18.77 1.06 3.01
N THR A 236 19.14 0.25 3.98
CA THR A 236 19.95 0.68 5.13
C THR A 236 21.17 -0.20 5.30
N GLY A 237 22.29 0.38 5.72
CA GLY A 237 23.53 -0.34 6.00
C GLY A 237 24.58 0.62 6.57
N ASP A 238 25.55 0.11 7.32
CA ASP A 238 26.71 0.88 7.78
C ASP A 238 27.72 0.97 6.63
N VAL A 239 27.60 1.99 5.76
CA VAL A 239 28.37 2.03 4.50
C VAL A 239 29.77 2.61 4.70
N ASN A 240 29.99 3.27 5.83
CA ASN A 240 31.23 3.95 6.17
C ASN A 240 32.01 3.25 7.32
N ASN A 241 31.51 2.11 7.80
CA ASN A 241 32.05 1.30 8.89
C ASN A 241 32.24 2.07 10.22
N ASP A 242 31.32 2.97 10.55
CA ASP A 242 31.34 3.75 11.81
C ASP A 242 30.47 3.16 12.93
N GLY A 243 29.75 2.07 12.64
CA GLY A 243 28.84 1.38 13.54
C GLY A 243 27.42 1.96 13.57
N LEU A 244 27.11 2.93 12.70
CA LEU A 244 25.79 3.53 12.56
C LEU A 244 25.15 3.09 11.24
N MET A 245 23.84 2.85 11.24
CA MET A 245 23.11 2.56 10.01
C MET A 245 22.90 3.86 9.22
N ASP A 246 23.34 3.84 7.96
CA ASP A 246 23.09 4.86 6.94
C ASP A 246 21.86 4.49 6.11
N LEU A 247 21.34 5.45 5.33
CA LEU A 247 20.13 5.27 4.51
C LEU A 247 20.41 5.63 3.05
N PHE A 248 20.12 4.71 2.14
CA PHE A 248 20.09 4.96 0.71
C PHE A 248 18.65 5.01 0.20
N SER A 249 18.34 5.94 -0.69
CA SER A 249 17.05 5.98 -1.36
C SER A 249 17.17 6.38 -2.82
N THR A 250 16.42 5.69 -3.68
CA THR A 250 16.30 6.07 -5.10
C THR A 250 15.26 7.17 -5.25
N GLY A 251 15.42 8.03 -6.26
CA GLY A 251 14.50 9.14 -6.51
C GLY A 251 14.38 9.49 -7.98
N SER A 252 13.32 10.21 -8.34
CA SER A 252 13.05 10.67 -9.71
C SER A 252 14.11 11.61 -10.25
N ASP A 253 14.64 12.49 -9.39
CA ASP A 253 15.66 13.49 -9.71
C ASP A 253 17.09 13.05 -9.36
N GLY A 254 17.24 11.85 -8.80
CA GLY A 254 18.52 11.27 -8.39
C GLY A 254 18.38 10.42 -7.13
N ASN A 255 19.42 9.66 -6.83
CA ASN A 255 19.53 8.91 -5.59
C ASN A 255 20.08 9.80 -4.47
N SER A 256 19.76 9.44 -3.23
CA SER A 256 20.30 10.03 -2.00
C SER A 256 21.00 8.95 -1.17
N LEU A 257 22.09 9.32 -0.50
CA LEU A 257 22.81 8.48 0.45
C LEU A 257 23.08 9.30 1.69
N TYR A 258 22.31 9.03 2.73
CA TYR A 258 22.29 9.76 3.98
C TYR A 258 23.19 9.08 5.00
N LEU A 259 24.33 9.70 5.30
CA LEU A 259 25.18 9.26 6.40
C LEU A 259 24.59 9.70 7.74
N ASN A 260 24.57 8.80 8.70
CA ASN A 260 24.08 9.03 10.05
C ASN A 260 25.12 9.77 10.89
N ASN A 261 24.78 10.93 11.44
CA ASN A 261 25.71 11.71 12.26
C ASN A 261 25.79 11.23 13.73
N GLY A 262 24.98 10.23 14.12
CA GLY A 262 24.94 9.68 15.48
C GLY A 262 24.14 10.50 16.49
N ASP A 263 23.54 11.62 16.07
CA ASP A 263 22.73 12.52 16.90
C ASP A 263 21.26 12.59 16.46
N GLY A 264 20.83 11.65 15.61
CA GLY A 264 19.50 11.61 15.01
C GLY A 264 19.36 12.46 13.75
N THR A 265 20.44 13.10 13.29
CA THR A 265 20.48 13.82 12.01
C THR A 265 21.28 13.05 10.96
N PHE A 266 20.99 13.34 9.70
CA PHE A 266 21.62 12.74 8.54
C PHE A 266 22.17 13.79 7.58
N ARG A 267 23.17 13.41 6.79
CA ARG A 267 23.74 14.24 5.72
C ARG A 267 23.75 13.46 4.42
N ASP A 268 23.13 14.00 3.38
CA ASP A 268 23.22 13.43 2.03
C ASP A 268 24.63 13.63 1.44
N VAL A 269 25.23 12.53 0.99
CA VAL A 269 26.56 12.46 0.39
C VAL A 269 26.55 11.82 -1.00
N ALA A 270 25.38 11.53 -1.58
CA ALA A 270 25.28 10.76 -2.82
C ALA A 270 26.14 11.31 -3.97
N ALA A 271 26.21 12.63 -4.11
CA ALA A 271 27.02 13.29 -5.13
C ALA A 271 28.52 13.25 -4.79
N GLU A 272 28.87 13.33 -3.50
CA GLU A 272 30.26 13.27 -3.03
C GLU A 272 30.89 11.90 -3.29
N VAL A 273 30.08 10.84 -3.20
CA VAL A 273 30.52 9.44 -3.33
C VAL A 273 30.17 8.80 -4.67
N PHE A 274 29.64 9.58 -5.62
CA PHE A 274 29.33 9.18 -7.01
C PHE A 274 28.14 8.21 -7.21
N VAL A 275 27.12 8.26 -6.37
CA VAL A 275 25.88 7.46 -6.52
C VAL A 275 24.62 8.28 -6.82
N HIS A 276 24.71 9.62 -6.91
CA HIS A 276 23.56 10.51 -7.08
C HIS A 276 22.80 10.35 -8.41
N VAL A 277 23.46 10.10 -9.54
CA VAL A 277 22.78 10.07 -10.86
C VAL A 277 23.22 8.88 -11.70
N LEU A 278 22.24 8.12 -12.16
CA LEU A 278 22.41 7.08 -13.17
C LEU A 278 21.76 7.50 -14.49
N PRO A 279 22.23 6.96 -15.63
CA PRO A 279 21.62 7.22 -16.94
C PRO A 279 20.18 6.71 -17.08
N ARG A 280 19.69 5.90 -16.12
CA ARG A 280 18.29 5.45 -16.03
C ARG A 280 17.81 5.43 -14.58
N PRO A 281 16.50 5.59 -14.33
CA PRO A 281 15.94 5.50 -12.98
C PRO A 281 16.25 4.13 -12.36
N ALA A 282 16.88 4.14 -11.19
CA ALA A 282 16.96 2.98 -10.32
C ALA A 282 15.62 2.82 -9.58
N ALA A 283 15.25 1.58 -9.27
CA ALA A 283 14.02 1.26 -8.58
C ALA A 283 14.22 0.98 -7.09
N ALA A 284 15.29 0.26 -6.74
CA ALA A 284 15.69 -0.02 -5.38
C ALA A 284 17.20 -0.21 -5.27
N GLY A 285 17.75 0.08 -4.08
CA GLY A 285 19.10 -0.27 -3.69
C GLY A 285 19.13 -1.53 -2.82
N LEU A 286 20.26 -2.21 -2.82
CA LEU A 286 20.58 -3.35 -1.96
C LEU A 286 22.04 -3.20 -1.53
N PHE A 287 22.26 -3.06 -0.22
CA PHE A 287 23.60 -3.14 0.35
C PHE A 287 24.00 -4.60 0.57
N LEU A 288 25.22 -4.94 0.19
CA LEU A 288 25.82 -6.26 0.38
C LEU A 288 27.35 -6.15 0.26
N ASP A 289 28.10 -7.01 0.94
CA ASP A 289 29.54 -7.16 0.76
C ASP A 289 29.77 -8.25 -0.31
N TYR A 290 29.86 -7.86 -1.60
CA TYR A 290 29.86 -8.87 -2.69
C TYR A 290 31.23 -9.52 -2.91
N ASP A 291 32.31 -8.86 -2.49
CA ASP A 291 33.68 -9.34 -2.63
C ASP A 291 34.35 -9.74 -1.29
N ASN A 292 33.57 -9.68 -0.20
CA ASN A 292 33.92 -10.15 1.15
C ASN A 292 35.13 -9.41 1.73
N ASP A 293 35.24 -8.11 1.44
CA ASP A 293 36.35 -7.26 1.88
C ASP A 293 36.05 -6.49 3.18
N GLY A 294 34.79 -6.52 3.63
CA GLY A 294 34.33 -5.93 4.87
C GLY A 294 33.80 -4.51 4.77
N ASP A 295 33.61 -3.95 3.56
CA ASP A 295 32.70 -2.82 3.35
C ASP A 295 31.43 -3.22 2.59
N LEU A 296 30.37 -2.41 2.75
CA LEU A 296 29.10 -2.66 2.05
C LEU A 296 29.13 -1.97 0.68
N ASP A 297 29.00 -2.79 -0.37
CA ASP A 297 28.77 -2.37 -1.74
C ASP A 297 27.29 -2.09 -2.01
N LEU A 298 27.00 -1.45 -3.15
CA LEU A 298 25.65 -1.08 -3.54
C LEU A 298 25.26 -1.71 -4.88
N PHE A 299 24.35 -2.69 -4.83
CA PHE A 299 23.61 -3.13 -6.01
C PHE A 299 22.36 -2.26 -6.18
N MET A 300 21.99 -1.96 -7.43
CA MET A 300 20.74 -1.27 -7.74
C MET A 300 19.97 -1.96 -8.85
N SER A 301 18.71 -2.28 -8.54
CA SER A 301 17.76 -2.69 -9.56
C SER A 301 17.31 -1.48 -10.38
N SER A 302 17.07 -1.68 -11.67
CA SER A 302 16.69 -0.58 -12.56
C SER A 302 15.83 -1.01 -13.74
N PHE A 303 15.24 -0.02 -14.42
CA PHE A 303 14.54 -0.20 -15.69
C PHE A 303 15.51 -0.18 -16.88
N GLY A 304 16.20 -1.29 -17.09
CA GLY A 304 17.26 -1.45 -18.07
C GLY A 304 18.40 -2.29 -17.48
N PRO A 305 19.67 -1.94 -17.72
CA PRO A 305 20.79 -2.68 -17.11
C PRO A 305 20.75 -2.54 -15.58
N GLN A 306 21.00 -3.63 -14.86
CA GLN A 306 21.20 -3.54 -13.40
C GLN A 306 22.60 -3.00 -13.11
N TYR A 307 22.78 -2.43 -11.91
CA TYR A 307 24.05 -1.80 -11.54
C TYR A 307 24.66 -2.39 -10.29
N LEU A 308 25.98 -2.48 -10.26
CA LEU A 308 26.77 -2.79 -9.07
C LEU A 308 27.85 -1.73 -8.89
N PHE A 309 27.92 -1.20 -7.68
CA PHE A 309 28.85 -0.18 -7.26
C PHE A 309 29.74 -0.72 -6.15
N GLU A 310 31.02 -0.87 -6.47
CA GLU A 310 32.05 -1.30 -5.54
C GLU A 310 32.39 -0.14 -4.60
N ASN A 311 32.25 -0.36 -3.30
CA ASN A 311 32.69 0.56 -2.28
C ASN A 311 34.22 0.53 -2.20
N ARG A 312 34.82 1.71 -2.05
CA ARG A 312 36.27 1.90 -2.11
C ARG A 312 36.85 2.23 -0.74
N LEU A 313 36.05 2.06 0.31
CA LEU A 313 36.44 2.38 1.68
C LEU A 313 37.58 1.47 2.13
N VAL A 314 37.45 0.15 2.00
CA VAL A 314 38.51 -0.80 2.35
C VAL A 314 39.67 -0.75 1.35
N PRO A 315 39.44 -0.78 0.02
CA PRO A 315 40.54 -0.80 -0.94
C PRO A 315 41.37 0.48 -1.00
N ASP A 316 40.72 1.65 -0.91
CA ASP A 316 41.35 2.96 -1.15
C ASP A 316 41.41 3.83 0.11
N GLY A 317 40.76 3.43 1.22
CA GLY A 317 40.71 4.19 2.47
C GLY A 317 39.74 5.38 2.44
N VAL A 318 38.86 5.45 1.44
CA VAL A 318 37.96 6.58 1.19
C VAL A 318 36.59 6.06 0.75
N LEU A 319 35.54 6.48 1.45
CA LEU A 319 34.16 6.22 1.02
C LEU A 319 33.93 6.87 -0.35
N SER A 320 33.85 6.03 -1.37
CA SER A 320 33.47 6.39 -2.73
C SER A 320 33.02 5.13 -3.44
N PHE A 321 32.09 5.27 -4.39
CA PHE A 321 31.58 4.14 -5.14
C PHE A 321 32.09 4.16 -6.57
N ARG A 322 32.45 2.98 -7.08
CA ARG A 322 32.88 2.76 -8.46
C ARG A 322 31.88 1.88 -9.17
N ASP A 323 31.37 2.31 -10.33
CA ASP A 323 30.54 1.46 -11.18
C ASP A 323 31.38 0.30 -11.74
N VAL A 324 30.97 -0.93 -11.41
CA VAL A 324 31.61 -2.18 -11.81
C VAL A 324 30.66 -3.08 -12.59
N SER A 325 29.50 -2.57 -12.97
CA SER A 325 28.37 -3.35 -13.49
C SER A 325 28.75 -4.25 -14.67
N GLN A 326 29.45 -3.69 -15.66
CA GLN A 326 29.88 -4.43 -16.85
C GLN A 326 30.98 -5.46 -16.56
N ARG A 327 31.96 -5.10 -15.72
CA ARG A 327 33.08 -6.01 -15.40
C ARG A 327 32.62 -7.15 -14.50
N ALA A 328 31.67 -6.88 -13.61
CA ALA A 328 31.06 -7.86 -12.72
C ALA A 328 29.99 -8.70 -13.43
N GLY A 329 29.52 -8.30 -14.62
CA GLY A 329 28.58 -9.09 -15.41
C GLY A 329 27.10 -8.96 -15.00
N VAL A 330 26.76 -7.94 -14.19
CA VAL A 330 25.39 -7.69 -13.71
C VAL A 330 24.56 -6.79 -14.62
N ASP A 331 25.14 -6.23 -15.69
CA ASP A 331 24.52 -5.25 -16.60
C ASP A 331 23.43 -5.84 -17.53
N ARG A 332 22.64 -6.78 -17.02
CA ARG A 332 21.55 -7.44 -17.73
C ARG A 332 20.30 -6.55 -17.78
N PRO A 333 19.65 -6.44 -18.94
CA PRO A 333 18.43 -5.66 -19.06
C PRO A 333 17.26 -6.37 -18.38
N ALA A 334 16.61 -5.70 -17.44
CA ALA A 334 15.33 -6.10 -16.88
C ALA A 334 14.47 -4.87 -16.52
N VAL A 335 13.20 -5.09 -16.18
CA VAL A 335 12.39 -4.08 -15.49
C VAL A 335 12.43 -4.42 -14.00
N GLY A 336 13.62 -4.29 -13.41
CA GLY A 336 13.85 -4.68 -12.01
C GLY A 336 13.20 -3.68 -11.07
N PHE A 337 12.34 -4.17 -10.17
CA PHE A 337 11.64 -3.36 -9.17
C PHE A 337 12.29 -3.45 -7.80
N SER A 338 12.81 -4.63 -7.44
CA SER A 338 13.53 -4.85 -6.19
C SER A 338 14.61 -5.91 -6.38
N ALA A 339 15.54 -5.97 -5.42
CA ALA A 339 16.56 -6.98 -5.36
C ALA A 339 16.74 -7.45 -3.91
N VAL A 340 17.07 -8.72 -3.75
CA VAL A 340 17.44 -9.34 -2.47
C VAL A 340 18.66 -10.22 -2.68
N ALA A 341 19.43 -10.46 -1.62
CA ALA A 341 20.59 -11.33 -1.67
C ALA A 341 20.52 -12.44 -0.63
N ALA A 342 21.09 -13.59 -0.99
CA ALA A 342 21.27 -14.76 -0.14
C ALA A 342 22.36 -15.66 -0.75
N ASP A 343 23.01 -16.49 0.05
CA ASP A 343 23.85 -17.58 -0.47
C ASP A 343 22.95 -18.76 -0.80
N ILE A 344 22.58 -18.94 -2.08
CA ILE A 344 21.61 -19.97 -2.48
C ILE A 344 22.27 -21.33 -2.71
N ASN A 345 23.60 -21.36 -2.74
CA ASN A 345 24.38 -22.51 -3.19
C ASN A 345 25.36 -23.04 -2.10
N GLY A 346 25.45 -22.34 -0.97
CA GLY A 346 26.22 -22.72 0.21
C GLY A 346 27.72 -22.47 0.08
N ASP A 347 28.16 -21.58 -0.82
CA ASP A 347 29.58 -21.27 -1.02
C ASP A 347 30.10 -20.12 -0.13
N GLY A 348 29.22 -19.51 0.66
CA GLY A 348 29.51 -18.40 1.55
C GLY A 348 29.59 -17.05 0.85
N LEU A 349 29.16 -16.94 -0.42
CA LEU A 349 29.11 -15.70 -1.18
C LEU A 349 27.66 -15.28 -1.43
N PRO A 350 27.33 -13.98 -1.36
CA PRO A 350 25.97 -13.52 -1.62
C PRO A 350 25.65 -13.56 -3.12
N ASP A 351 24.57 -14.25 -3.47
CA ASP A 351 23.92 -14.22 -4.78
C ASP A 351 22.79 -13.19 -4.80
N ILE A 352 22.48 -12.60 -5.95
CA ILE A 352 21.51 -11.51 -6.07
C ILE A 352 20.32 -11.95 -6.91
N TYR A 353 19.12 -11.91 -6.35
CA TYR A 353 17.86 -12.09 -7.07
C TYR A 353 17.21 -10.75 -7.39
N VAL A 354 16.70 -10.58 -8.62
CA VAL A 354 15.99 -9.37 -9.05
C VAL A 354 14.56 -9.71 -9.45
N ALA A 355 13.60 -9.21 -8.67
CA ALA A 355 12.19 -9.26 -9.01
C ALA A 355 11.90 -8.25 -10.13
N SER A 356 11.38 -8.76 -11.23
CA SER A 356 11.18 -8.03 -12.47
C SER A 356 9.69 -7.95 -12.83
N TYR A 357 9.31 -6.78 -13.31
CA TYR A 357 7.96 -6.46 -13.72
C TYR A 357 7.92 -6.28 -15.26
N ASN A 358 7.15 -5.31 -15.75
CA ASN A 358 7.19 -4.89 -17.15
C ASN A 358 6.91 -3.39 -17.32
N ASP A 359 7.08 -2.86 -18.53
CA ASP A 359 6.75 -1.48 -18.90
C ASP A 359 5.22 -1.31 -19.01
N TYR A 360 4.55 -1.34 -17.86
CA TYR A 360 3.10 -1.28 -17.75
C TYR A 360 2.54 -0.03 -18.45
N GLY A 361 1.49 -0.23 -19.24
CA GLY A 361 0.90 0.82 -20.08
C GLY A 361 1.49 0.87 -21.50
N ARG A 362 2.70 0.35 -21.71
CA ARG A 362 3.21 0.01 -23.06
C ARG A 362 3.03 -1.47 -23.37
N ILE A 363 3.37 -2.31 -22.41
CA ILE A 363 3.12 -3.74 -22.42
C ILE A 363 2.00 -3.99 -21.42
N LEU A 364 0.98 -4.73 -21.86
CA LEU A 364 -0.12 -5.17 -21.00
C LEU A 364 0.08 -6.65 -20.67
N PRO A 365 -0.36 -7.10 -19.49
CA PRO A 365 -0.40 -8.51 -19.20
C PRO A 365 -1.23 -9.25 -20.26
N ASP A 366 -0.73 -10.37 -20.77
CA ASP A 366 -1.40 -11.17 -21.80
C ASP A 366 -2.72 -11.77 -21.30
N ARG A 367 -2.86 -11.89 -19.97
CA ARG A 367 -4.11 -12.15 -19.25
C ARG A 367 -4.15 -11.35 -17.96
N TRP A 368 -5.31 -10.81 -17.63
CA TRP A 368 -5.49 -10.03 -16.41
C TRP A 368 -5.37 -10.88 -15.12
N ASP A 369 -5.74 -12.16 -15.17
CA ASP A 369 -5.75 -13.05 -14.00
C ASP A 369 -4.48 -13.90 -13.85
N ALA A 370 -3.83 -14.20 -14.97
CA ALA A 370 -2.75 -15.19 -15.05
C ALA A 370 -1.66 -14.80 -16.06
N GLY A 371 -1.43 -13.51 -16.29
CA GLY A 371 -0.47 -13.03 -17.28
C GLY A 371 0.97 -13.38 -16.91
N ARG A 372 1.71 -14.01 -17.85
CA ARG A 372 3.11 -14.47 -17.64
C ARG A 372 4.08 -13.91 -18.67
N ASN A 373 3.70 -12.82 -19.33
CA ASN A 373 4.53 -12.09 -20.29
C ASN A 373 5.35 -10.95 -19.62
N GLY A 374 5.63 -11.05 -18.33
CA GLY A 374 6.53 -10.15 -17.60
C GLY A 374 7.96 -10.30 -18.09
N THR A 375 8.81 -9.34 -17.71
CA THR A 375 10.25 -9.50 -17.90
C THR A 375 10.71 -10.61 -16.98
N PRO A 376 11.45 -11.63 -17.46
CA PRO A 376 11.92 -12.69 -16.59
C PRO A 376 12.73 -12.17 -15.41
N ASN A 377 12.46 -12.69 -14.22
CA ASN A 377 13.29 -12.42 -13.04
C ASN A 377 14.74 -12.89 -13.27
N LEU A 378 15.68 -12.21 -12.64
CA LEU A 378 17.11 -12.51 -12.77
C LEU A 378 17.65 -13.10 -11.46
N LEU A 379 18.70 -13.91 -11.59
CA LEU A 379 19.46 -14.46 -10.48
C LEU A 379 20.93 -14.43 -10.86
N PHE A 380 21.70 -13.59 -10.19
CA PHE A 380 23.13 -13.45 -10.37
C PHE A 380 23.85 -14.27 -9.30
N VAL A 381 24.50 -15.35 -9.74
CA VAL A 381 25.29 -16.21 -8.86
C VAL A 381 26.72 -15.70 -8.80
N ASN A 382 27.22 -15.43 -7.61
CA ASN A 382 28.58 -14.94 -7.38
C ASN A 382 29.60 -16.02 -7.76
N GLN A 383 30.66 -15.64 -8.46
CA GLN A 383 31.70 -16.58 -8.92
C GLN A 383 32.94 -16.57 -8.02
N GLY A 384 32.99 -15.70 -7.00
CA GLY A 384 34.11 -15.56 -6.07
C GLY A 384 35.35 -14.88 -6.65
N ASP A 385 35.26 -14.33 -7.86
CA ASP A 385 36.34 -13.59 -8.53
C ASP A 385 35.96 -12.13 -8.84
N GLY A 386 34.94 -11.61 -8.15
CA GLY A 386 34.36 -10.29 -8.38
C GLY A 386 33.42 -10.23 -9.58
N THR A 387 33.01 -11.38 -10.12
CA THR A 387 32.03 -11.49 -11.20
C THR A 387 30.82 -12.32 -10.80
N PHE A 388 29.72 -12.10 -11.52
CA PHE A 388 28.46 -12.80 -11.40
C PHE A 388 28.09 -13.48 -12.71
N LYS A 389 27.40 -14.62 -12.61
CA LYS A 389 26.75 -15.28 -13.73
C LYS A 389 25.24 -15.21 -13.55
N GLU A 390 24.52 -14.69 -14.54
CA GLU A 390 23.06 -14.78 -14.56
C GLU A 390 22.64 -16.24 -14.84
N GLN A 391 21.88 -16.84 -13.92
CA GLN A 391 21.53 -18.26 -13.91
C GLN A 391 20.07 -18.52 -13.50
N ALA A 392 19.16 -17.56 -13.58
CA ALA A 392 17.76 -17.74 -13.16
C ALA A 392 17.09 -18.92 -13.87
N ALA A 393 17.36 -19.12 -15.16
CA ALA A 393 16.79 -20.23 -15.92
C ALA A 393 17.39 -21.59 -15.51
N GLU A 394 18.68 -21.62 -15.15
CA GLU A 394 19.38 -22.82 -14.70
C GLU A 394 18.85 -23.27 -13.33
N TRP A 395 18.62 -22.31 -12.43
CA TRP A 395 18.08 -22.52 -11.08
C TRP A 395 16.56 -22.64 -11.03
N GLY A 396 15.83 -22.36 -12.11
CA GLY A 396 14.37 -22.52 -12.18
C GLY A 396 13.55 -21.31 -11.74
N VAL A 397 14.17 -20.15 -11.57
CA VAL A 397 13.55 -18.90 -11.08
C VAL A 397 13.47 -17.78 -12.12
N ALA A 398 13.74 -18.07 -13.41
CA ALA A 398 13.52 -17.15 -14.53
C ALA A 398 12.01 -17.00 -14.83
N ASP A 399 11.27 -16.53 -13.84
CA ASP A 399 9.83 -16.46 -13.86
C ASP A 399 9.35 -15.24 -14.65
N GLY A 400 8.36 -15.44 -15.54
CA GLY A 400 7.74 -14.40 -16.34
C GLY A 400 6.49 -13.80 -15.71
N ARG A 401 6.16 -14.18 -14.46
CA ARG A 401 5.17 -13.46 -13.66
C ARG A 401 5.65 -12.04 -13.37
N TRP A 402 4.71 -11.13 -13.16
CA TRP A 402 5.04 -9.72 -12.97
C TRP A 402 5.32 -9.50 -11.48
N SER A 403 6.60 -9.41 -11.12
CA SER A 403 7.07 -9.45 -9.74
C SER A 403 7.42 -8.06 -9.21
N TYR A 404 7.03 -7.74 -7.98
CA TYR A 404 7.41 -6.48 -7.31
C TYR A 404 8.49 -6.68 -6.26
N ALA A 405 8.32 -7.70 -5.41
CA ALA A 405 9.18 -7.95 -4.26
C ALA A 405 9.48 -9.44 -4.13
N ALA A 406 10.61 -9.74 -3.49
CA ALA A 406 10.97 -11.07 -3.09
C ALA A 406 11.66 -11.03 -1.73
N ALA A 407 11.72 -12.17 -1.05
CA ALA A 407 12.48 -12.36 0.17
C ALA A 407 13.02 -13.79 0.21
N PHE A 408 14.26 -13.92 0.67
CA PHE A 408 14.86 -15.20 1.01
C PHE A 408 14.65 -15.52 2.49
N ALA A 409 14.40 -16.78 2.79
CA ALA A 409 14.43 -17.34 4.14
C ALA A 409 14.62 -18.85 4.04
N ASP A 410 15.27 -19.47 5.04
CA ASP A 410 15.24 -20.93 5.21
C ASP A 410 13.92 -21.27 5.91
N ILE A 411 12.90 -21.64 5.13
CA ILE A 411 11.50 -21.67 5.58
C ILE A 411 11.13 -23.03 6.18
N ASP A 412 11.80 -24.10 5.74
CA ASP A 412 11.64 -25.45 6.29
C ASP A 412 12.82 -25.92 7.16
N GLU A 413 13.73 -25.01 7.50
CA GLU A 413 14.88 -25.22 8.39
C GLU A 413 15.84 -26.33 7.91
N ASP A 414 15.96 -26.50 6.60
CA ASP A 414 16.84 -27.52 6.00
C ASP A 414 18.27 -27.01 5.74
N GLY A 415 18.48 -25.71 5.92
CA GLY A 415 19.74 -25.00 5.76
C GLY A 415 19.94 -24.35 4.39
N ASP A 416 19.07 -24.64 3.42
CA ASP A 416 19.07 -24.00 2.11
C ASP A 416 18.13 -22.77 2.11
N GLN A 417 18.47 -21.73 1.35
CA GLN A 417 17.63 -20.53 1.26
C GLN A 417 16.49 -20.73 0.27
N ASP A 418 15.25 -20.58 0.73
CA ASP A 418 14.03 -20.56 -0.08
C ASP A 418 13.65 -19.14 -0.48
N LEU A 419 12.86 -19.02 -1.56
CA LEU A 419 12.51 -17.74 -2.15
C LEU A 419 11.01 -17.55 -2.30
N TYR A 420 10.46 -16.56 -1.60
CA TYR A 420 9.10 -16.11 -1.84
C TYR A 420 9.09 -14.91 -2.79
N VAL A 421 8.19 -14.91 -3.78
CA VAL A 421 8.05 -13.82 -4.76
C VAL A 421 6.62 -13.30 -4.79
N ALA A 422 6.47 -12.03 -4.42
CA ALA A 422 5.24 -11.27 -4.49
C ALA A 422 4.98 -10.82 -5.94
N ASN A 423 3.93 -11.39 -6.53
CA ASN A 423 3.55 -11.19 -7.92
C ASN A 423 2.25 -10.39 -8.01
N ASP A 424 2.21 -9.43 -8.93
CA ASP A 424 0.98 -8.73 -9.30
C ASP A 424 0.14 -9.58 -10.25
N PHE A 425 0.77 -10.07 -11.31
CA PHE A 425 0.16 -10.91 -12.35
C PHE A 425 0.89 -12.24 -12.45
N GLY A 426 0.17 -13.26 -12.94
CA GLY A 426 0.76 -14.60 -13.12
C GLY A 426 0.00 -15.74 -12.49
N GLY A 427 -1.14 -15.42 -11.87
CA GLY A 427 -1.99 -16.37 -11.21
C GLY A 427 -1.36 -16.84 -9.91
N GLY A 428 -1.14 -15.94 -8.95
CA GLY A 428 -0.61 -16.24 -7.62
C GLY A 428 0.84 -15.84 -7.40
N ASN A 429 1.18 -15.63 -6.12
CA ASN A 429 2.56 -15.56 -5.66
C ASN A 429 3.31 -16.88 -5.87
N ALA A 430 4.64 -16.82 -5.72
CA ALA A 430 5.52 -17.97 -5.82
C ALA A 430 6.18 -18.24 -4.48
N LEU A 431 6.29 -19.52 -4.10
CA LEU A 431 7.18 -19.98 -3.05
C LEU A 431 8.09 -21.02 -3.67
N PHE A 432 9.30 -20.62 -3.98
CA PHE A 432 10.32 -21.44 -4.58
C PHE A 432 11.14 -22.10 -3.48
N MET A 433 10.95 -23.42 -3.28
CA MET A 433 11.75 -24.20 -2.35
C MET A 433 13.06 -24.63 -3.01
N ASN A 434 14.19 -24.51 -2.31
CA ASN A 434 15.49 -24.94 -2.83
C ASN A 434 15.70 -26.44 -2.60
N GLU A 435 15.52 -27.26 -3.65
CA GLU A 435 15.62 -28.71 -3.54
C GLU A 435 17.03 -29.21 -3.92
N GLY A 436 18.07 -28.67 -3.29
CA GLY A 436 19.46 -29.09 -3.47
C GLY A 436 20.08 -28.65 -4.80
N GLY A 437 20.06 -27.34 -5.07
CA GLY A 437 20.68 -26.73 -6.26
C GLY A 437 19.72 -26.33 -7.37
N ARG A 438 18.41 -26.33 -7.07
CA ARG A 438 17.36 -25.84 -7.95
C ARG A 438 16.13 -25.47 -7.14
N PHE A 439 15.50 -24.38 -7.54
CA PHE A 439 14.22 -23.96 -7.00
C PHE A 439 13.04 -24.63 -7.68
N VAL A 440 12.03 -24.99 -6.87
CA VAL A 440 10.74 -25.47 -7.37
C VAL A 440 9.59 -24.72 -6.72
N ASP A 441 8.68 -24.19 -7.53
CA ASP A 441 7.49 -23.50 -7.03
C ASP A 441 6.55 -24.50 -6.33
N ARG A 442 6.32 -24.27 -5.04
CA ARG A 442 5.51 -25.05 -4.10
C ARG A 442 4.43 -24.19 -3.43
N ALA A 443 4.11 -23.01 -3.97
CA ALA A 443 3.14 -22.11 -3.34
C ALA A 443 1.77 -22.77 -3.07
N SER A 444 1.30 -23.61 -3.99
CA SER A 444 -0.01 -24.27 -3.87
C SER A 444 -0.05 -25.34 -2.78
N ASP A 445 0.96 -26.20 -2.71
CA ASP A 445 1.03 -27.30 -1.75
C ASP A 445 1.48 -26.85 -0.35
N ARG A 446 2.18 -25.71 -0.26
CA ARG A 446 2.56 -25.07 1.00
C ARG A 446 1.55 -24.03 1.52
N GLY A 447 0.41 -23.86 0.87
CA GLY A 447 -0.72 -23.06 1.40
C GLY A 447 -0.62 -21.54 1.23
N VAL A 448 0.29 -21.05 0.39
CA VAL A 448 0.55 -19.61 0.15
C VAL A 448 0.19 -19.14 -1.26
N TYR A 449 -0.52 -19.98 -2.02
CA TYR A 449 -1.04 -19.61 -3.33
C TYR A 449 -2.31 -18.76 -3.17
N ASP A 450 -2.22 -17.49 -3.55
CA ASP A 450 -3.16 -16.46 -3.12
C ASP A 450 -3.57 -15.46 -4.22
N GLY A 451 -3.61 -15.95 -5.45
CA GLY A 451 -4.18 -15.24 -6.60
C GLY A 451 -3.39 -14.03 -7.14
N GLY A 452 -2.36 -13.55 -6.44
CA GLY A 452 -1.43 -12.51 -6.88
C GLY A 452 -1.74 -11.13 -6.28
N TYR A 453 -1.50 -10.06 -7.05
CA TYR A 453 -1.74 -8.67 -6.67
C TYR A 453 -1.01 -8.23 -5.39
N SER A 454 0.15 -8.84 -5.20
CA SER A 454 1.00 -8.64 -4.04
C SER A 454 2.17 -7.72 -4.39
N MET A 455 2.53 -6.85 -3.46
CA MET A 455 3.50 -5.76 -3.65
C MET A 455 4.78 -5.94 -2.85
N GLY A 456 4.67 -6.57 -1.69
CA GLY A 456 5.76 -6.69 -0.72
C GLY A 456 5.61 -7.98 0.09
N VAL A 457 6.74 -8.48 0.56
CA VAL A 457 6.85 -9.71 1.36
C VAL A 457 7.78 -9.45 2.54
N SER A 458 7.45 -10.03 3.69
CA SER A 458 8.29 -10.05 4.87
C SER A 458 8.10 -11.33 5.67
N PHE A 459 9.19 -11.87 6.22
CA PHE A 459 9.17 -12.99 7.16
C PHE A 459 9.40 -12.51 8.59
N GLY A 460 8.78 -13.17 9.56
CA GLY A 460 8.99 -12.91 10.99
C GLY A 460 8.18 -13.88 11.85
N ASP A 461 8.68 -14.17 13.04
CA ASP A 461 8.07 -15.10 13.99
C ASP A 461 6.97 -14.39 14.80
N TYR A 462 5.73 -14.41 14.30
CA TYR A 462 4.62 -13.61 14.83
C TYR A 462 4.02 -14.21 16.10
N ASP A 463 4.02 -15.54 16.24
CA ASP A 463 3.47 -16.23 17.41
C ASP A 463 4.51 -16.76 18.40
N ARG A 464 5.81 -16.65 18.07
CA ARG A 464 6.98 -17.02 18.87
C ARG A 464 7.14 -18.52 19.06
N ASP A 465 6.79 -19.29 18.04
CA ASP A 465 7.03 -20.72 18.02
C ASP A 465 8.41 -21.10 17.45
N GLY A 466 9.10 -20.14 16.82
CA GLY A 466 10.42 -20.27 16.24
C GLY A 466 10.40 -20.46 14.72
N ASP A 467 9.24 -20.76 14.14
CA ASP A 467 9.07 -20.86 12.70
C ASP A 467 8.80 -19.47 12.11
N LEU A 468 9.40 -19.16 10.96
CA LEU A 468 9.16 -17.86 10.31
C LEU A 468 7.77 -17.82 9.66
N ASP A 469 6.91 -16.91 10.12
CA ASP A 469 5.64 -16.59 9.49
C ASP A 469 5.80 -15.64 8.31
N LEU A 470 4.79 -15.60 7.44
CA LEU A 470 4.82 -14.83 6.21
C LEU A 470 3.73 -13.74 6.22
N HIS A 471 4.15 -12.50 6.01
CA HIS A 471 3.25 -11.40 5.71
C HIS A 471 3.43 -10.91 4.26
N VAL A 472 2.31 -10.75 3.57
CA VAL A 472 2.26 -10.34 2.16
C VAL A 472 1.35 -9.14 2.01
N THR A 473 1.89 -8.06 1.47
CA THR A 473 1.14 -6.83 1.25
C THR A 473 0.44 -6.83 -0.09
N LYS A 474 -0.82 -6.36 -0.10
CA LYS A 474 -1.68 -6.38 -1.28
C LYS A 474 -2.49 -5.11 -1.40
N MET A 475 -3.07 -4.92 -2.58
CA MET A 475 -4.09 -3.88 -2.76
C MET A 475 -5.39 -4.26 -2.02
N SER A 476 -5.98 -3.28 -1.33
CA SER A 476 -7.37 -3.37 -0.86
C SER A 476 -8.25 -2.32 -1.55
N SER A 477 -9.48 -2.69 -1.90
CA SER A 477 -10.45 -1.78 -2.52
C SER A 477 -11.80 -1.83 -1.83
N THR A 478 -12.14 -0.74 -1.14
CA THR A 478 -13.47 -0.58 -0.53
C THR A 478 -14.58 -0.56 -1.61
N ALA A 479 -14.34 0.12 -2.74
CA ALA A 479 -15.28 0.17 -3.85
C ALA A 479 -15.45 -1.19 -4.53
N GLY A 480 -14.36 -1.93 -4.74
CA GLY A 480 -14.38 -3.29 -5.24
C GLY A 480 -15.21 -4.22 -4.35
N ARG A 481 -14.96 -4.22 -3.03
CA ARG A 481 -15.78 -5.01 -2.07
C ARG A 481 -17.26 -4.66 -2.15
N ARG A 482 -17.61 -3.38 -2.30
CA ARG A 482 -18.99 -2.91 -2.43
C ARG A 482 -19.65 -3.42 -3.72
N ILE A 483 -18.98 -3.29 -4.86
CA ILE A 483 -19.51 -3.71 -6.18
C ILE A 483 -19.68 -5.23 -6.22
N LEU A 484 -18.66 -5.99 -5.79
CA LEU A 484 -18.69 -7.45 -5.77
C LEU A 484 -19.75 -8.04 -4.84
N SER A 485 -20.20 -7.28 -3.84
CA SER A 485 -21.30 -7.70 -2.96
C SER A 485 -22.66 -7.70 -3.67
N ARG A 486 -22.79 -6.98 -4.79
CA ARG A 486 -24.05 -6.73 -5.53
C ARG A 486 -24.19 -7.55 -6.82
N LEU A 487 -23.13 -8.21 -7.28
CA LEU A 487 -23.15 -8.98 -8.53
C LEU A 487 -23.79 -10.38 -8.34
N GLY A 488 -24.67 -10.76 -9.27
CA GLY A 488 -25.24 -12.11 -9.36
C GLY A 488 -24.21 -13.15 -9.79
N THR A 489 -24.49 -14.44 -9.54
CA THR A 489 -23.56 -15.57 -9.72
C THR A 489 -23.28 -15.98 -11.18
N GLY A 490 -23.74 -15.21 -12.17
CA GLY A 490 -23.63 -15.56 -13.58
C GLY A 490 -22.41 -14.91 -14.23
N GLU A 491 -21.44 -15.72 -14.67
CA GLU A 491 -20.37 -15.38 -15.62
C GLU A 491 -19.17 -14.53 -15.15
N LEU A 492 -18.93 -14.45 -13.84
CA LEU A 492 -17.66 -13.91 -13.31
C LEU A 492 -16.74 -15.05 -12.84
N PRO A 493 -15.41 -14.85 -12.78
CA PRO A 493 -14.50 -15.71 -12.00
C PRO A 493 -15.14 -15.99 -10.64
N SER A 494 -14.87 -17.18 -10.04
CA SER A 494 -15.51 -17.54 -8.76
C SER A 494 -15.40 -16.35 -7.81
N ARG A 495 -16.55 -15.89 -7.31
CA ARG A 495 -16.70 -14.67 -6.49
C ARG A 495 -15.64 -14.52 -5.40
N ASP A 496 -15.11 -15.65 -4.94
CA ASP A 496 -14.04 -15.77 -3.96
C ASP A 496 -12.70 -15.19 -4.47
N ARG A 497 -12.34 -15.41 -5.74
CA ARG A 497 -11.17 -14.78 -6.37
C ARG A 497 -11.30 -13.26 -6.36
N LEU A 498 -12.46 -12.72 -6.76
CA LEU A 498 -12.66 -11.27 -6.77
C LEU A 498 -12.68 -10.66 -5.36
N LYS A 499 -13.19 -11.39 -4.36
CA LYS A 499 -13.12 -10.97 -2.95
C LYS A 499 -11.69 -10.94 -2.42
N GLU A 500 -10.89 -11.94 -2.79
CA GLU A 500 -9.46 -12.03 -2.47
C GLU A 500 -8.69 -10.82 -3.03
N LEU A 501 -8.94 -10.44 -4.29
CA LEU A 501 -8.37 -9.24 -4.92
C LEU A 501 -8.70 -7.92 -4.21
N ALA A 502 -9.81 -7.88 -3.48
CA ALA A 502 -10.22 -6.72 -2.71
C ALA A 502 -9.99 -6.90 -1.19
N GLY A 503 -9.32 -8.00 -0.81
CA GLY A 503 -9.14 -8.49 0.55
C GLY A 503 -8.18 -7.62 1.38
N GLY A 504 -7.11 -7.15 0.76
CA GLY A 504 -5.99 -6.49 1.44
C GLY A 504 -4.88 -7.48 1.79
N ASN A 505 -3.96 -7.07 2.67
CA ASN A 505 -2.79 -7.86 3.00
C ASN A 505 -3.17 -9.22 3.59
N ALA A 506 -2.22 -10.15 3.54
CA ALA A 506 -2.35 -11.48 4.09
C ALA A 506 -1.28 -11.77 5.13
N LEU A 507 -1.65 -12.51 6.18
CA LEU A 507 -0.76 -13.07 7.17
C LEU A 507 -0.93 -14.60 7.16
N TYR A 508 0.18 -15.30 7.02
CA TYR A 508 0.26 -16.75 6.91
C TYR A 508 1.08 -17.30 8.08
N LEU A 509 0.42 -18.09 8.93
CA LEU A 509 1.06 -18.79 10.03
C LEU A 509 1.78 -20.03 9.49
N ASN A 510 3.07 -20.17 9.75
CA ASN A 510 3.82 -21.38 9.47
C ASN A 510 3.41 -22.48 10.47
N LEU A 511 3.13 -23.68 9.97
CA LEU A 511 2.74 -24.83 10.78
C LEU A 511 3.90 -25.84 10.92
N GLY A 512 5.10 -25.42 10.53
CA GLY A 512 6.31 -26.22 10.38
C GLY A 512 6.55 -26.71 8.94
N ASP A 513 7.81 -26.98 8.61
CA ASP A 513 8.26 -27.52 7.30
C ASP A 513 7.81 -26.63 6.12
N GLY A 514 7.70 -25.32 6.38
CA GLY A 514 7.23 -24.34 5.41
C GLY A 514 5.81 -24.53 4.92
N VAL A 515 4.93 -25.16 5.71
CA VAL A 515 3.51 -25.32 5.38
C VAL A 515 2.70 -24.25 6.10
N PHE A 516 2.02 -23.40 5.34
CA PHE A 516 1.34 -22.23 5.89
C PHE A 516 -0.18 -22.36 5.94
N ARG A 517 -0.78 -21.56 6.82
CA ARG A 517 -2.23 -21.32 6.90
C ARG A 517 -2.51 -19.82 6.95
N ASP A 518 -3.42 -19.36 6.10
CA ASP A 518 -3.93 -17.99 6.15
C ASP A 518 -4.67 -17.72 7.48
N VAL A 519 -4.13 -16.79 8.27
CA VAL A 519 -4.67 -16.32 9.56
C VAL A 519 -5.15 -14.87 9.48
N SER A 520 -5.26 -14.31 8.27
CA SER A 520 -5.57 -12.89 8.06
C SER A 520 -6.89 -12.46 8.69
N GLY A 521 -7.89 -13.34 8.70
CA GLY A 521 -9.18 -13.07 9.35
C GLY A 521 -9.15 -13.16 10.87
N GLU A 522 -8.24 -13.95 11.43
CA GLU A 522 -8.12 -14.22 12.88
C GLU A 522 -7.31 -13.13 13.58
N ALA A 523 -6.20 -12.69 12.98
CA ALA A 523 -5.32 -11.66 13.53
C ALA A 523 -5.93 -10.24 13.48
N GLY A 524 -7.02 -10.05 12.73
CA GLY A 524 -7.74 -8.79 12.61
C GLY A 524 -7.66 -8.18 11.20
N PRO A 525 -8.47 -7.16 10.88
CA PRO A 525 -8.54 -6.64 9.52
C PRO A 525 -7.23 -5.96 9.09
N PHE A 526 -6.48 -6.58 8.18
CA PHE A 526 -5.31 -5.99 7.49
C PHE A 526 -5.71 -4.99 6.39
N ALA A 527 -6.60 -4.05 6.73
CA ALA A 527 -7.07 -3.03 5.81
C ALA A 527 -6.07 -1.85 5.75
N ALA A 528 -4.93 -2.04 5.06
CA ALA A 528 -3.91 -1.00 4.89
C ALA A 528 -4.07 -0.19 3.60
N GLY A 529 -5.22 -0.22 2.90
CA GLY A 529 -5.35 0.51 1.63
C GLY A 529 -4.51 -0.16 0.53
N TRP A 530 -3.67 0.61 -0.17
CA TRP A 530 -2.71 0.09 -1.15
C TRP A 530 -1.34 0.01 -0.50
N ALA A 531 -1.03 -1.13 0.08
CA ALA A 531 0.25 -1.40 0.71
C ALA A 531 1.32 -1.72 -0.34
N TRP A 532 2.48 -1.09 -0.24
CA TRP A 532 3.62 -1.28 -1.18
C TRP A 532 4.82 -1.99 -0.55
N GLY A 533 4.76 -2.25 0.74
CA GLY A 533 5.81 -2.88 1.52
C GLY A 533 5.36 -2.98 2.97
N GLY A 534 6.21 -3.53 3.82
CA GLY A 534 5.91 -3.72 5.23
C GLY A 534 6.84 -4.75 5.84
N GLY A 535 6.73 -4.94 7.14
CA GLY A 535 7.61 -5.84 7.86
C GLY A 535 7.20 -6.05 9.30
N PHE A 536 7.81 -7.07 9.87
CA PHE A 536 7.78 -7.35 11.29
C PHE A 536 8.84 -6.52 12.00
N ILE A 537 8.44 -5.80 13.05
CA ILE A 537 9.33 -4.98 13.86
C ILE A 537 8.73 -4.82 15.26
N ASP A 538 9.51 -5.02 16.30
CA ASP A 538 9.09 -4.72 17.68
C ASP A 538 9.20 -3.20 17.92
N ILE A 539 8.13 -2.45 17.60
CA ILE A 539 8.15 -0.98 17.61
C ILE A 539 8.10 -0.44 19.03
N ASN A 540 7.46 -1.16 19.96
CA ASN A 540 7.33 -0.75 21.35
C ASN A 540 8.37 -1.39 22.29
N ASN A 541 9.20 -2.28 21.77
CA ASN A 541 10.22 -3.03 22.48
C ASN A 541 9.63 -3.87 23.64
N ASP A 542 8.48 -4.50 23.40
CA ASP A 542 7.77 -5.37 24.37
C ASP A 542 8.07 -6.87 24.21
N GLY A 543 8.88 -7.22 23.20
CA GLY A 543 9.28 -8.59 22.90
C GLY A 543 8.28 -9.36 22.03
N PHE A 544 7.30 -8.69 21.44
CA PHE A 544 6.47 -9.20 20.35
C PHE A 544 6.74 -8.38 19.09
N VAL A 545 6.83 -9.05 17.95
CA VAL A 545 6.95 -8.33 16.67
C VAL A 545 5.61 -7.69 16.33
N ASP A 546 5.62 -6.39 16.06
CA ASP A 546 4.50 -5.68 15.48
C ASP A 546 4.54 -5.80 13.95
N LEU A 547 3.38 -5.60 13.32
CA LEU A 547 3.30 -5.51 11.88
C LEU A 547 3.16 -4.07 11.42
N HIS A 548 4.11 -3.60 10.61
CA HIS A 548 4.07 -2.29 9.99
C HIS A 548 3.79 -2.43 8.49
N THR A 549 2.85 -1.64 7.96
CA THR A 549 2.50 -1.66 6.53
C THR A 549 2.32 -0.25 5.96
N PRO A 550 3.36 0.32 5.31
CA PRO A 550 3.22 1.56 4.58
C PRO A 550 2.28 1.41 3.39
N ASN A 551 1.42 2.40 3.20
CA ASN A 551 0.54 2.49 2.05
C ASN A 551 0.86 3.71 1.19
N GLY A 552 0.70 3.53 -0.12
CA GLY A 552 1.12 4.50 -1.14
C GLY A 552 -0.04 5.20 -1.81
N PHE A 553 -1.25 5.14 -1.24
CA PHE A 553 -2.38 5.88 -1.79
C PHE A 553 -2.29 7.33 -1.33
N LEU A 554 -1.76 8.18 -2.20
CA LEU A 554 -1.71 9.63 -2.05
C LEU A 554 -3.08 10.15 -1.61
N SER A 555 -3.19 10.59 -0.36
CA SER A 555 -4.14 11.64 0.01
C SER A 555 -3.30 12.87 0.33
N GLY A 556 -3.20 13.79 -0.62
CA GLY A 556 -2.73 15.14 -0.30
C GLY A 556 -3.58 15.73 0.83
N ALA A 557 -3.11 16.83 1.44
CA ALA A 557 -3.87 17.53 2.48
C ALA A 557 -5.26 17.97 2.00
N SER A 558 -5.46 18.04 0.69
CA SER A 558 -6.76 18.21 0.05
C SER A 558 -7.22 16.88 -0.53
N MET A 559 -8.44 16.47 -0.19
CA MET A 559 -9.05 15.29 -0.80
C MET A 559 -9.35 15.49 -2.31
N LYS A 560 -9.16 16.67 -2.90
CA LYS A 560 -9.15 16.84 -4.38
C LYS A 560 -7.93 16.18 -5.06
N ASP A 561 -6.94 15.78 -4.26
CA ASP A 561 -5.75 15.06 -4.71
C ASP A 561 -5.93 13.53 -4.65
N THR A 562 -7.05 13.05 -4.09
CA THR A 562 -7.52 11.64 -4.14
C THR A 562 -8.59 11.44 -5.20
#